data_AF-A0A1B7Z493-F1
#
_entry.id   AF-A0A1B7Z493-F1
#
_cell.length_a   1.000
_cell.length_b   1.000
_cell.length_c   1.000
_cell.angle_alpha   90.00
_cell.angle_beta   90.00
_cell.angle_gamma   90.00
#
_symmetry.space_group_name_H-M   'P 1'
#
loop_
_entity.id
_entity.type
_entity.pdbx_description
1 polymer ?
#
loop_
_entity_poly.entity_id
_entity_poly.type
_entity_poly.pdbx_seq_one_letter_code
_entity_poly.pdbx_strand_id
1 'polypeptide(L)'
;MGVIDSLNETSNKAIDVGEVYYKKTQEYYKLKVFQQLTMTTGMLLKIAVIGSLGFLALIFLSVAGIIYLGNVLESMVAACLIASGVFVLLFVVTYVFRRKIDNILVKNLSVKFFS
;
A
#
# COMPACT_ATOMS: atom_id res chain seq x y z
N MET A 1 -27.70 20.86 54.16
CA MET A 1 -27.57 20.65 52.70
C MET A 1 -26.85 19.33 52.53
N GLY A 2 -27.59 18.30 52.13
CA GLY A 2 -27.26 16.91 52.42
C GLY A 2 -26.24 16.31 51.46
N VAL A 3 -25.32 15.52 52.00
CA VAL A 3 -24.33 14.71 51.28
C VAL A 3 -24.96 13.79 50.22
N ILE A 4 -26.27 13.51 50.34
CA ILE A 4 -27.05 12.70 49.40
C ILE A 4 -27.34 13.47 48.09
N ASP A 5 -27.53 14.79 48.14
CA ASP A 5 -27.77 15.61 46.94
C ASP A 5 -26.51 15.74 46.08
N SER A 6 -25.33 15.90 46.70
CA SER A 6 -24.05 15.97 45.99
C SER A 6 -23.63 14.62 45.38
N LEU A 7 -24.03 13.50 46.00
CA LEU A 7 -23.86 12.16 45.43
C LEU A 7 -24.78 11.93 44.23
N ASN A 8 -26.03 12.38 44.29
CA ASN A 8 -26.99 12.25 43.18
C ASN A 8 -26.57 13.13 41.98
N GLU A 9 -26.07 14.34 42.24
CA GLU A 9 -25.55 15.22 41.19
C GLU A 9 -24.27 14.70 40.54
N THR A 10 -23.38 14.08 41.34
CA THR A 10 -22.16 13.42 40.83
C THR A 10 -22.49 12.17 40.03
N SER A 11 -23.49 11.38 40.47
CA SER A 11 -23.94 10.19 39.75
C SER A 11 -24.63 10.54 38.43
N ASN A 12 -25.43 11.62 38.41
CA ASN A 12 -26.06 12.10 37.18
C ASN A 12 -25.01 12.67 36.20
N LYS A 13 -24.02 13.43 36.69
CA LYS A 13 -22.86 13.86 35.89
C LYS A 13 -22.01 12.69 35.40
N ALA A 14 -21.84 11.63 36.18
CA ALA A 14 -21.09 10.44 35.76
C ALA A 14 -21.80 9.66 34.64
N ILE A 15 -23.13 9.59 34.69
CA ILE A 15 -23.95 8.98 33.63
C ILE A 15 -23.90 9.84 32.35
N ASP A 16 -24.01 11.17 32.49
CA ASP A 16 -23.95 12.12 31.37
C ASP A 16 -22.57 12.09 30.67
N VAL A 17 -21.48 12.03 31.44
CA VAL A 17 -20.12 11.89 30.92
C VAL A 17 -19.92 10.54 30.23
N GLY A 18 -20.54 9.47 30.74
CA GLY A 18 -20.54 8.14 30.12
C GLY A 18 -21.26 8.10 28.77
N GLU A 19 -22.41 8.78 28.67
CA GLU A 19 -23.18 8.90 27.43
C GLU A 19 -22.45 9.74 26.37
N VAL A 20 -21.80 10.84 26.80
CA VAL A 20 -20.94 11.66 25.95
C VAL A 20 -19.72 10.86 25.47
N TYR A 21 -19.12 10.03 26.33
CA TYR A 21 -18.02 9.14 25.94
C TYR A 21 -18.46 8.08 24.92
N TYR A 22 -19.66 7.52 25.08
CA TYR A 22 -20.19 6.52 24.16
C TYR A 22 -20.47 7.13 22.77
N LYS A 23 -21.08 8.31 22.72
CA LYS A 23 -21.29 9.07 21.48
C LYS A 23 -19.97 9.45 20.82
N LYS A 24 -19.00 9.92 21.60
CA LYS A 24 -17.65 10.26 21.10
C LYS A 24 -16.89 9.04 20.58
N THR A 25 -17.05 7.88 21.21
CA THR A 25 -16.42 6.63 20.76
C THR A 25 -16.99 6.17 19.41
N GLN A 26 -18.30 6.29 19.19
CA GLN A 26 -18.90 5.99 17.87
C GLN A 26 -18.42 6.94 16.77
N GLU A 27 -18.37 8.25 17.03
CA GLU A 27 -17.81 9.22 16.08
C GLU A 27 -16.35 8.90 15.76
N TYR A 28 -15.56 8.57 16.78
CA TYR A 28 -14.15 8.22 16.63
C TYR A 28 -13.94 6.95 15.80
N TYR A 29 -14.81 5.94 15.97
CA TYR A 29 -14.76 4.72 15.15
C TYR A 29 -15.10 5.00 13.69
N LYS A 30 -16.12 5.83 13.45
CA LYS A 30 -16.46 6.32 12.10
C LYS A 30 -15.28 7.04 11.46
N LEU A 31 -14.62 7.94 12.20
CA LEU A 31 -13.44 8.65 11.74
C LEU A 31 -12.23 7.73 11.51
N LYS A 32 -12.00 6.73 12.36
CA LYS A 32 -10.93 5.74 12.19
C LYS A 32 -11.12 4.92 10.92
N VAL A 33 -12.34 4.46 10.64
CA VAL A 33 -12.67 3.74 9.40
C VAL A 33 -12.46 4.65 8.20
N PHE A 34 -12.93 5.90 8.27
CA PHE A 34 -12.73 6.88 7.21
C PHE A 34 -11.24 7.16 6.97
N GLN A 35 -10.46 7.34 8.03
CA GLN A 35 -9.01 7.56 7.97
C GLN A 35 -8.30 6.36 7.35
N GLN A 36 -8.65 5.14 7.76
CA GLN A 36 -8.08 3.91 7.20
C GLN A 36 -8.38 3.79 5.71
N LEU A 37 -9.63 4.01 5.29
CA LEU A 37 -10.04 3.97 3.89
C LEU A 37 -9.37 5.05 3.05
N THR A 38 -9.22 6.26 3.59
CA THR A 38 -8.59 7.38 2.89
C THR A 38 -7.08 7.16 2.76
N MET A 39 -6.43 6.62 3.81
CA MET A 39 -5.01 6.25 3.78
C MET A 39 -4.74 5.16 2.75
N THR A 40 -5.53 4.08 2.73
CA THR A 40 -5.35 2.99 1.76
C THR A 40 -5.58 3.49 0.34
N THR A 41 -6.64 4.27 0.10
CA THR A 41 -6.95 4.80 -1.23
C THR A 41 -5.90 5.80 -1.71
N GLY A 42 -5.44 6.69 -0.83
CA GLY A 42 -4.39 7.65 -1.14
C GLY A 42 -3.05 6.98 -1.43
N MET A 43 -2.71 5.91 -0.71
CA MET A 43 -1.49 5.13 -0.96
C MET A 43 -1.57 4.39 -2.29
N LEU A 44 -2.71 3.76 -2.60
CA LEU A 44 -2.96 3.10 -3.89
C LEU A 44 -2.90 4.08 -5.06
N LEU A 45 -3.49 5.26 -4.93
CA LEU A 45 -3.42 6.31 -5.94
C LEU A 45 -1.98 6.79 -6.18
N LYS A 46 -1.19 7.03 -5.13
CA LYS A 46 0.22 7.41 -5.26
C LYS A 46 1.03 6.33 -5.96
N ILE A 47 0.85 5.06 -5.58
CA ILE A 47 1.50 3.92 -6.23
C ILE A 47 1.06 3.79 -7.68
N ALA A 48 -0.21 4.00 -8.00
CA ALA A 48 -0.72 3.94 -9.36
C ALA A 48 -0.14 5.06 -10.24
N VAL A 49 -0.03 6.28 -9.73
CA VAL A 49 0.55 7.41 -10.47
C VAL A 49 2.05 7.22 -10.69
N ILE A 50 2.82 6.94 -9.63
CA ILE A 50 4.28 6.74 -9.74
C ILE A 50 4.58 5.46 -10.54
N GLY A 51 3.82 4.40 -10.29
CA GLY A 51 3.93 3.14 -10.99
C GLY A 51 3.66 3.28 -12.47
N SER A 52 2.57 3.93 -12.87
CA SER A 52 2.24 4.12 -14.29
C SER A 52 3.28 4.98 -15.01
N LEU A 53 3.76 6.06 -14.39
CA LEU A 53 4.79 6.92 -14.97
C LEU A 53 6.13 6.17 -15.14
N GLY A 54 6.54 5.40 -14.12
CA GLY A 54 7.73 4.56 -14.18
C GLY A 54 7.61 3.43 -15.21
N PHE A 55 6.43 2.82 -15.32
CA PHE A 55 6.16 1.77 -16.31
C PHE A 55 6.26 2.31 -17.74
N LEU A 56 5.72 3.52 -17.97
CA LEU A 56 5.84 4.19 -19.25
C LEU A 56 7.31 4.47 -19.61
N ALA A 57 8.10 4.98 -18.65
CA ALA A 57 9.53 5.21 -18.84
C ALA A 57 10.29 3.93 -19.21
N LEU A 58 9.98 2.80 -18.56
CA LEU A 58 10.57 1.50 -18.87
C LEU A 58 10.26 1.04 -20.29
N ILE A 59 9.03 1.26 -20.78
CA ILE A 59 8.65 0.91 -22.15
C ILE A 59 9.46 1.74 -23.15
N PHE A 60 9.55 3.06 -22.94
CA PHE A 60 10.36 3.93 -23.80
C PHE A 60 11.83 3.52 -23.81
N LEU A 61 12.40 3.20 -22.64
CA LEU A 61 13.77 2.72 -22.52
C LEU A 61 14.00 1.42 -23.28
N SER A 62 13.05 0.48 -23.17
CA SER A 62 13.10 -0.80 -23.88
C SER A 62 13.09 -0.61 -25.39
N VAL A 63 12.18 0.22 -25.91
CA VAL A 63 12.08 0.52 -27.34
C VAL A 63 13.37 1.19 -27.85
N ALA A 64 13.88 2.18 -27.13
CA ALA A 64 15.14 2.85 -27.48
C ALA A 64 16.32 1.87 -27.48
N GLY A 65 16.39 0.97 -26.49
CA GLY A 65 17.41 -0.07 -26.40
C GLY A 65 17.38 -1.03 -27.59
N ILE A 66 16.19 -1.49 -27.99
CA ILE A 66 16.03 -2.38 -29.15
C ILE A 66 16.47 -1.69 -30.44
N ILE A 67 16.09 -0.42 -30.64
CA ILE A 67 16.48 0.36 -31.83
C ILE A 67 18.01 0.54 -31.86
N TYR A 68 18.62 0.89 -30.73
CA TYR A 68 20.08 1.04 -30.64
C TYR A 68 20.79 -0.28 -30.95
N LEU A 69 20.36 -1.38 -30.33
CA LEU A 69 20.95 -2.69 -30.53
C LEU A 69 20.74 -3.20 -31.97
N GLY A 70 19.61 -2.85 -32.59
CA GLY A 70 19.30 -3.15 -33.99
C GLY A 70 20.22 -2.45 -34.97
N ASN A 71 20.57 -1.18 -34.70
CA ASN A 71 21.54 -0.44 -35.50
C ASN A 71 22.96 -0.99 -35.35
N VAL A 72 23.36 -1.40 -34.14
CA VAL A 72 24.72 -1.96 -33.89
C VAL A 72 24.89 -3.34 -34.53
N LEU A 73 23.83 -4.16 -34.54
CA LEU A 73 23.86 -5.50 -35.15
C LEU A 73 23.53 -5.50 -36.65
N GLU A 74 23.22 -4.35 -37.25
CA GLU A 74 22.70 -4.19 -38.63
C GLU A 74 21.47 -5.09 -38.95
N SER A 75 20.83 -5.64 -37.91
CA SER A 75 19.73 -6.58 -38.05
C SER A 75 18.74 -6.42 -36.89
N MET A 76 17.56 -5.93 -37.23
CA MET A 76 16.47 -5.73 -36.27
C MET A 76 15.95 -7.06 -35.68
N VAL A 77 16.04 -8.15 -36.45
CA VAL A 77 15.63 -9.49 -35.99
C VAL A 77 16.56 -9.99 -34.88
N ALA A 78 17.86 -9.81 -35.05
CA ALA A 78 18.85 -10.24 -34.07
C ALA A 78 18.73 -9.43 -32.76
N ALA A 79 18.51 -8.12 -32.86
CA ALA A 79 18.26 -7.28 -31.69
C ALA A 79 16.99 -7.67 -30.93
N CYS A 80 15.88 -7.97 -31.62
CA CYS A 80 14.65 -8.46 -30.99
C CYS A 80 14.85 -9.83 -30.30
N LEU A 81 15.61 -10.74 -30.91
CA LEU A 81 15.94 -12.05 -30.30
C LEU A 81 16.75 -11.89 -29.01
N ILE A 82 17.76 -11.01 -29.00
CA ILE A 82 18.57 -10.76 -27.81
C ILE A 82 17.76 -10.06 -26.73
N ALA A 83 17.00 -9.01 -27.09
CA ALA A 83 16.18 -8.27 -26.14
C ALA A 83 15.11 -9.17 -25.49
N SER A 84 14.41 -9.98 -26.28
CA SER A 84 13.43 -10.95 -25.76
C SER A 84 14.09 -12.00 -24.85
N GLY A 85 15.28 -12.51 -25.19
CA GLY A 85 16.05 -13.40 -24.34
C GLY A 85 16.39 -12.78 -22.98
N VAL A 86 16.83 -11.51 -22.96
CA VAL A 86 17.12 -10.78 -21.72
C VAL A 86 15.85 -10.56 -20.88
N PHE A 87 14.72 -10.22 -21.50
CA PHE A 87 13.44 -10.06 -20.79
C PHE A 87 12.94 -11.38 -20.19
N VAL A 88 13.08 -12.50 -20.91
CA VAL A 88 12.75 -13.84 -20.38
C VAL A 88 13.64 -14.19 -19.20
N LEU A 89 14.94 -13.89 -19.28
CA LEU A 89 15.86 -14.13 -18.18
C LEU A 89 15.49 -13.30 -16.94
N LEU A 90 15.17 -12.01 -17.12
CA LEU A 90 14.64 -11.15 -16.06
C LEU A 90 13.33 -11.70 -15.46
N PHE A 91 12.45 -12.24 -16.30
CA PHE A 91 11.20 -12.85 -15.86
C PHE A 91 11.46 -14.07 -14.96
N VAL A 92 12.38 -14.96 -15.35
CA VAL A 92 12.78 -16.13 -14.55
C VAL A 92 13.40 -15.70 -13.22
N VAL A 93 14.30 -14.71 -13.23
CA VAL A 93 14.91 -14.17 -12.00
C VAL A 93 13.84 -13.62 -11.05
N THR A 94 12.90 -12.84 -11.58
CA THR A 94 11.79 -12.27 -10.80
C THR A 94 10.89 -13.38 -10.24
N TYR A 95 10.62 -14.42 -11.03
CA TYR A 95 9.82 -15.57 -10.61
C TYR A 95 10.46 -16.33 -9.44
N VAL A 96 11.78 -16.52 -9.46
CA VAL A 96 12.52 -17.15 -8.35
C VAL A 96 12.51 -16.26 -7.12
N PHE A 97 12.68 -14.94 -7.29
CA PHE A 97 12.65 -13.98 -6.18
C PHE A 97 11.27 -13.84 -5.52
N ARG A 98 10.19 -14.15 -6.24
CA ARG A 98 8.81 -14.13 -5.72
C ARG A 98 8.67 -14.89 -4.41
N ARG A 99 9.30 -16.07 -4.27
CA ARG A 99 9.24 -16.85 -3.01
C ARG A 99 9.90 -16.14 -1.83
N LYS A 100 10.94 -15.34 -2.06
CA LYS A 100 11.58 -14.54 -1.00
C LYS A 100 10.69 -13.36 -0.60
N ILE A 101 10.04 -12.71 -1.56
CA ILE A 101 9.12 -11.60 -1.31
C ILE A 101 7.92 -12.08 -0.51
N ASP A 102 7.36 -13.24 -0.83
CA ASP A 102 6.24 -13.85 -0.10
C ASP A 102 6.59 -14.09 1.39
N ASN A 103 7.75 -14.72 1.64
CA ASN A 103 8.23 -14.94 3.01
C ASN A 103 8.49 -13.64 3.80
N ILE A 104 8.99 -12.59 3.14
CA ILE A 104 9.23 -11.28 3.77
C ILE A 104 7.89 -10.57 4.08
N LEU A 105 6.92 -10.67 3.17
CA LEU A 105 5.58 -10.10 3.38
C LEU A 105 4.86 -10.81 4.53
N VAL A 106 4.85 -12.14 4.55
CA VAL A 106 4.23 -12.92 5.63
C VAL A 106 4.89 -12.60 6.97
N LYS A 107 6.23 -12.50 7.03
CA LYS A 107 6.93 -12.16 8.28
C LYS A 107 6.59 -10.76 8.79
N ASN A 108 6.56 -9.75 7.91
CA ASN A 108 6.23 -8.37 8.31
C ASN A 108 4.75 -8.22 8.71
N LEU A 109 3.84 -8.91 8.02
CA LEU A 109 2.42 -8.89 8.35
C LEU A 109 2.13 -9.65 9.65
N SER A 110 2.78 -10.79 9.87
CA SER A 110 2.64 -11.59 11.08
C SER A 110 3.02 -10.78 12.33
N VAL A 111 4.15 -10.05 12.29
CA VAL A 111 4.58 -9.21 13.42
C VAL A 111 3.60 -8.06 13.71
N LYS A 112 2.94 -7.50 12.69
CA LYS A 112 1.98 -6.40 12.87
C LYS A 112 0.57 -6.85 13.32
N PHE A 113 0.22 -8.10 13.06
CA PHE A 113 -1.11 -8.64 13.39
C PHE A 113 -1.14 -9.47 14.69
N PHE A 114 -0.02 -10.10 15.06
CA PHE A 114 0.08 -10.97 16.24
C PHE A 114 0.90 -10.36 17.40
N SER A 115 1.26 -9.07 17.32
CA SER A 115 1.89 -8.30 18.39
C SER A 115 0.94 -7.28 18.99
#